data_AF-A0A3B9TXJ9-F1
#
_entry.id   AF-A0A3B9TXJ9-F1
#
_cell.length_a   1.000
_cell.length_b   1.000
_cell.length_c   1.000
_cell.angle_alpha   90.00
_cell.angle_beta   90.00
_cell.angle_gamma   90.00
#
_symmetry.space_group_name_H-M   'P 1'
#
loop_
_entity.id
_entity.type
_entity.pdbx_description
1 polymer ?
#
loop_
_entity_poly.entity_id
_entity_poly.type
_entity_poly.pdbx_seq_one_letter_code
_entity_poly.pdbx_strand_id
1 'polypeptide(L)' 'TTWRELDETARQGEPVALLQAHPSLMKRPLIVQADGGSTVGWDAAARNALGLG' A
#
# COMPACT_ATOMS: atom_id res chain seq x y z
N THR A 1 1.84 11.26 8.10
CA THR A 1 3.20 11.16 7.54
C THR A 1 3.13 10.80 6.07
N THR A 2 3.56 11.71 5.21
CA THR A 2 3.82 11.39 3.80
C THR A 2 5.29 11.04 3.60
N TRP A 3 5.63 10.35 2.50
CA TRP A 3 7.04 10.04 2.19
C TRP A 3 7.94 11.27 2.10
N ARG A 4 7.37 12.44 1.76
CA ARG A 4 8.10 13.72 1.67
C ARG A 4 8.42 14.33 3.03
N GLU A 5 7.69 13.94 4.06
CA GLU A 5 7.91 14.42 5.44
C GLU A 5 8.97 13.59 6.17
N LEU A 6 9.39 12.44 5.63
CA LEU A 6 10.46 11.63 6.18
C LEU A 6 11.83 12.15 5.71
N ASP A 7 12.74 12.33 6.67
CA ASP A 7 14.14 12.58 6.35
C ASP A 7 14.79 11.39 5.64
N GLU A 8 15.98 11.60 5.07
CA GLU A 8 16.67 10.57 4.29
C GLU A 8 17.02 9.34 5.15
N THR A 9 17.40 9.53 6.41
CA THR A 9 17.79 8.40 7.28
C THR A 9 16.58 7.54 7.61
N ALA A 10 15.46 8.17 7.94
CA ALA A 10 14.20 7.50 8.20
C ALA A 10 13.70 6.72 6.98
N ARG A 11 13.89 7.24 5.76
CA ARG A 11 13.50 6.55 4.52
C ARG A 11 14.30 5.27 4.24
N GLN A 12 15.49 5.11 4.84
CA GLN A 12 16.29 3.88 4.76
C GLN A 12 15.90 2.82 5.81
N GLY A 13 14.90 3.10 6.65
CA GLY A 13 14.39 2.15 7.63
C GLY A 13 13.75 0.91 6.99
N GLU A 14 13.52 -0.13 7.79
CA GLU A 14 12.89 -1.36 7.31
C GLU A 14 11.45 -1.06 6.85
N PRO A 15 11.05 -1.43 5.61
CA PRO A 15 9.77 -1.04 5.04
C PRO A 15 8.54 -1.44 5.86
N VAL A 16 8.50 -2.66 6.41
CA VAL A 16 7.35 -3.12 7.21
C VAL A 16 7.23 -2.32 8.50
N ALA A 17 8.34 -2.08 9.21
CA ALA A 17 8.40 -1.26 10.40
C ALA A 17 7.98 0.18 10.11
N LEU A 18 8.41 0.76 8.98
CA LEU A 18 7.99 2.10 8.54
C LEU A 18 6.48 2.15 8.28
N LEU A 19 5.90 1.15 7.62
CA LEU A 19 4.46 1.09 7.37
C LEU A 19 3.65 0.89 8.66
N GLN A 20 4.16 0.11 9.61
CA GLN A 20 3.55 -0.07 10.93
C GLN A 20 3.58 1.22 11.75
N ALA A 21 4.71 1.93 11.76
CA ALA A 21 4.88 3.20 12.48
C ALA A 21 4.12 4.36 11.79
N HIS A 22 4.02 4.33 10.47
CA HIS A 22 3.41 5.39 9.67
C HIS A 22 2.42 4.82 8.63
N PRO A 23 1.21 4.39 9.05
CA PRO A 23 0.24 3.75 8.16
C PRO A 23 -0.17 4.59 6.94
N SER A 24 -0.07 5.92 7.03
CA SER A 24 -0.36 6.83 5.90
C SER A 24 0.64 6.75 4.74
N LEU A 25 1.79 6.08 4.92
CA LEU A 25 2.74 5.81 3.83
C LEU A 25 2.27 4.71 2.88
N MET A 26 1.35 3.85 3.33
CA MET A 26 0.81 2.77 2.52
C MET A 26 -0.06 3.32 1.39
N LYS A 27 0.12 2.82 0.18
CA LYS A 27 -0.79 3.10 -0.95
C LYS A 27 -2.18 2.55 -0.61
N ARG A 28 -3.23 3.31 -0.94
CA ARG A 28 -4.63 2.95 -0.68
C ARG A 28 -5.46 3.05 -1.97
N PRO A 29 -6.58 2.33 -2.09
CA PRO A 29 -7.17 1.38 -1.13
C PRO A 29 -6.39 0.05 -1.02
N LEU A 30 -6.54 -0.67 0.09
CA LEU A 30 -6.24 -2.10 0.17
C LEU A 30 -7.57 -2.84 0.00
N ILE A 31 -7.65 -3.73 -0.98
CA ILE A 31 -8.83 -4.54 -1.25
C ILE A 31 -8.46 -5.98 -0.95
N VAL A 32 -9.24 -6.62 -0.07
CA VAL A 32 -9.07 -8.02 0.31
C VAL A 32 -10.25 -8.80 -0.25
N GLN A 33 -9.95 -9.88 -0.95
CA GLN A 33 -10.92 -10.76 -1.59
C GLN A 33 -11.19 -11.96 -0.70
N ALA A 34 -12.38 -12.54 -0.81
CA ALA A 34 -12.78 -13.70 0.01
C ALA A 34 -11.96 -14.96 -0.30
N ASP A 35 -11.33 -15.05 -1.47
CA ASP A 35 -10.46 -16.14 -1.90
C ASP A 35 -9.02 -16.03 -1.38
N GLY A 36 -8.72 -15.00 -0.58
CA GLY A 36 -7.40 -14.73 -0.04
C GLY A 36 -6.52 -13.85 -0.91
N GLY A 37 -7.00 -13.42 -2.09
CA GLY A 37 -6.32 -12.42 -2.92
C GLY A 37 -6.37 -11.02 -2.29
N SER A 38 -5.39 -10.17 -2.63
CA SER A 38 -5.44 -8.75 -2.26
C SER A 38 -4.76 -7.86 -3.29
N THR A 39 -5.24 -6.62 -3.40
CA THR A 39 -4.68 -5.59 -4.28
C THR A 39 -4.47 -4.29 -3.53
N VAL A 40 -3.42 -3.55 -3.91
CA VAL A 40 -3.13 -2.24 -3.34
C VAL A 40 -3.21 -1.15 -4.41
N GLY A 41 -4.14 -0.21 -4.22
CA GLY A 41 -4.52 0.80 -5.20
C GLY A 41 -5.76 0.39 -6.01
N TRP A 42 -6.16 1.27 -6.92
CA TRP A 42 -7.30 1.07 -7.82
C TRP A 42 -6.90 1.38 -9.27
N ASP A 43 -6.17 0.44 -9.88
CA ASP A 43 -5.73 0.53 -11.28
C ASP A 43 -6.43 -0.53 -12.14
N ALA A 44 -5.99 -0.66 -13.41
CA ALA A 44 -6.54 -1.67 -14.32
C ALA A 44 -6.30 -3.10 -13.80
N ALA A 45 -5.15 -3.39 -13.19
CA ALA A 45 -4.87 -4.71 -12.64
C ALA A 45 -5.81 -5.02 -11.46
N ALA A 46 -6.04 -4.04 -10.57
CA ALA A 46 -6.98 -4.19 -9.46
C ALA A 46 -8.42 -4.44 -9.95
N ARG A 47 -8.87 -3.74 -10.99
CA ARG A 47 -10.18 -3.96 -11.62
C ARG A 47 -10.28 -5.34 -12.26
N ASN A 48 -9.27 -5.77 -13.01
CA ASN A 48 -9.22 -7.08 -13.64
C ASN A 48 -9.25 -8.20 -12.60
N ALA A 49 -8.53 -8.04 -11.48
CA ALA A 49 -8.53 -8.99 -10.38
C ALA A 49 -9.92 -9.18 -9.75
N LEU A 50 -10.81 -8.18 -9.88
CA LEU A 50 -12.21 -8.25 -9.44
C LEU A 50 -13.19 -8.59 -10.58
N GLY A 51 -12.70 -8.89 -11.79
CA GLY A 51 -13.54 -9.18 -12.96
C GLY A 51 -14.25 -7.95 -13.55
N LEU A 52 -13.72 -6.74 -13.33
CA LEU A 52 -14.27 -5.46 -13.81
C LEU A 52 -13.53 -4.89 -15.03
N GLY A 53 -12.77 -5.74 -15.73
CA GLY A 53 -11.87 -5.40 -16.82
C GLY A 53 -12.41 -5.68 -18.21
#